data_AF-A0AAV5ZH25-F1
#
_entry.id   AF-A0AAV5ZH25-F1
#
_cell.length_a   1.000
_cell.length_b   1.000
_cell.length_c   1.000
_cell.angle_alpha   90.00
_cell.angle_beta   90.00
_cell.angle_gamma   90.00
#
_symmetry.space_group_name_H-M   'P 1'
#
loop_
_entity.id
_entity.type
_entity.pdbx_description
1 polymer ?
#
loop_
_entity_poly.entity_id
_entity_poly.type
_entity_poly.pdbx_seq_one_letter_code
_entity_poly.pdbx_strand_id
1 'polypeptide(L)'
;MAIIRLFTGRDGRSHFEDVEPRLEPRGDQSETGELIPGSGIIVRRFDPKRVNPWHRAPGHYAVFTLSGAVDIEVGDGTVRRLAPGDILIAEDLSGQGHITREVGPEARLSIFVPLG
;
A
#
# COMPACT_ATOMS: atom_id res chain seq x y z
N MET A 1 -0.95 -12.63 -6.60
CA MET A 1 -2.02 -12.45 -5.59
C MET A 1 -3.32 -12.19 -6.31
N ALA A 2 -4.43 -12.80 -5.88
CA ALA A 2 -5.75 -12.54 -6.45
C ALA A 2 -6.53 -11.55 -5.56
N ILE A 3 -7.30 -10.66 -6.19
CA ILE A 3 -8.34 -9.87 -5.51
C ILE A 3 -9.65 -10.37 -6.08
N ILE A 4 -10.50 -10.93 -5.24
CA ILE A 4 -11.69 -11.66 -5.68
C ILE A 4 -12.92 -10.93 -5.16
N ARG A 5 -13.82 -10.56 -6.07
CA ARG A 5 -15.13 -10.02 -5.75
C ARG A 5 -16.15 -11.14 -5.76
N LEU A 6 -16.96 -11.23 -4.69
CA LEU A 6 -18.14 -12.09 -4.59
C LEU A 6 -19.39 -11.22 -4.63
N PHE A 7 -20.31 -11.48 -5.55
CA PHE A 7 -21.52 -10.67 -5.72
C PHE A 7 -22.73 -11.51 -6.13
N THR A 8 -23.93 -10.98 -5.94
CA THR A 8 -25.19 -11.61 -6.39
C THR A 8 -25.50 -11.21 -7.83
N GLY A 9 -25.61 -12.19 -8.71
CA GLY A 9 -25.95 -11.98 -10.11
C GLY A 9 -27.45 -11.74 -10.34
N ARG A 10 -27.83 -11.43 -11.58
CA ARG A 10 -29.23 -11.23 -11.97
C ARG A 10 -30.09 -12.50 -11.83
N ASP A 11 -29.45 -13.66 -11.75
CA ASP A 11 -30.07 -14.97 -11.51
C ASP A 11 -30.32 -15.26 -10.01
N GLY A 12 -29.98 -14.31 -9.13
CA GLY A 12 -30.12 -14.46 -7.68
C GLY A 12 -29.09 -15.39 -7.04
N ARG A 13 -28.02 -15.76 -7.74
CA ARG A 13 -26.95 -16.63 -7.23
C ARG A 13 -25.65 -15.86 -7.02
N SER A 14 -24.74 -16.43 -6.24
CA SER A 14 -23.40 -15.88 -6.02
C SER A 14 -22.48 -16.16 -7.21
N HIS A 15 -21.69 -15.17 -7.59
CA HIS A 15 -20.68 -15.24 -8.65
C HIS A 15 -19.36 -14.65 -8.16
N PHE A 16 -18.25 -15.20 -8.66
CA PHE A 16 -16.92 -14.67 -8.45
C PHE A 16 -16.46 -13.86 -9.67
N GLU A 17 -15.67 -12.83 -9.41
CA GLU A 17 -14.98 -12.04 -10.43
C GLU A 17 -13.58 -11.71 -9.92
N ASP A 18 -12.57 -11.95 -10.77
CA ASP A 18 -11.22 -11.47 -10.51
C ASP A 18 -11.17 -9.96 -10.74
N VAL A 19 -10.64 -9.25 -9.75
CA VAL A 19 -10.48 -7.79 -9.78
C VAL A 19 -9.03 -7.46 -10.03
N GLU A 20 -8.79 -6.68 -11.07
CA GLU A 20 -7.51 -6.05 -11.33
C GLU A 20 -7.62 -4.55 -11.04
N PRO A 21 -7.02 -4.04 -9.95
CA PRO A 21 -7.01 -2.61 -9.68
C PRO A 21 -6.31 -1.87 -10.82
N ARG A 22 -6.96 -0.81 -11.32
CA ARG A 22 -6.34 0.08 -12.29
C ARG A 22 -5.31 0.94 -11.56
N LEU A 23 -4.03 0.59 -11.70
CA LEU A 23 -2.92 1.36 -11.15
C LEU A 23 -2.43 2.36 -12.18
N GLU A 24 -2.26 3.60 -11.74
CA GLU A 24 -1.75 4.70 -12.55
C GLU A 24 -0.40 5.19 -11.98
N PRO A 25 0.58 5.55 -12.83
CA PRO A 25 1.87 6.07 -12.36
C PRO A 25 1.71 7.35 -11.55
N ARG A 26 2.42 7.47 -10.42
CA ARG A 26 2.40 8.66 -9.56
C ARG A 26 3.61 9.59 -9.76
N GLY A 27 4.57 9.18 -10.59
CA GLY A 27 5.80 9.94 -10.86
C GLY A 27 6.88 9.85 -9.78
N ASP A 28 6.68 9.04 -8.73
CA ASP A 28 7.63 8.84 -7.62
C ASP A 28 8.16 7.40 -7.56
N GLN A 29 8.30 6.74 -8.72
CA GLN A 29 8.62 5.31 -8.85
C GLN A 29 7.58 4.40 -8.15
N SER A 30 6.33 4.81 -8.18
CA SER A 30 5.20 4.00 -7.73
C SER A 30 3.98 4.18 -8.62
N GLU A 31 3.08 3.21 -8.52
CA GLU A 31 1.78 3.21 -9.15
C GLU A 31 0.70 3.15 -8.05
N THR A 32 -0.45 3.78 -8.27
CA THR A 32 -1.52 3.85 -7.28
C THR A 32 -2.90 3.76 -7.94
N GLY A 33 -3.87 3.20 -7.22
CA GLY A 33 -5.26 3.17 -7.65
C GLY A 33 -6.17 2.88 -6.45
N GLU A 34 -7.47 3.07 -6.61
CA GLU A 34 -8.43 2.59 -5.61
C GLU A 34 -8.69 1.09 -5.81
N LEU A 35 -8.75 0.34 -4.71
CA LEU A 35 -9.11 -1.07 -4.74
C LEU A 35 -10.54 -1.27 -5.25
N ILE A 36 -11.43 -0.40 -4.80
CA ILE A 36 -12.83 -0.31 -5.22
C ILE A 36 -13.15 1.18 -5.41
N PRO A 37 -13.72 1.61 -6.55
CA PRO A 37 -14.08 3.00 -6.77
C PRO A 37 -14.96 3.58 -5.65
N GLY A 38 -14.56 4.72 -5.10
CA GLY A 38 -15.23 5.42 -4.01
C GLY A 38 -14.99 4.86 -2.61
N SER A 39 -14.19 3.80 -2.46
CA SER A 39 -13.92 3.19 -1.15
C SER A 39 -12.90 3.98 -0.31
N GLY A 40 -12.06 4.80 -0.94
CA GLY A 40 -10.89 5.40 -0.32
C GLY A 40 -9.79 4.39 0.06
N ILE A 41 -9.99 3.09 -0.19
CA ILE A 41 -8.97 2.05 0.02
C ILE A 41 -8.04 2.08 -1.18
N ILE A 42 -6.77 2.36 -0.94
CA ILE A 42 -5.78 2.58 -1.99
C ILE A 42 -4.89 1.34 -2.12
N VAL A 43 -4.68 0.87 -3.34
CA VAL A 43 -3.62 -0.08 -3.67
C VAL A 43 -2.43 0.71 -4.19
N ARG A 44 -1.23 0.44 -3.66
CA ARG A 44 0.02 1.00 -4.20
C ARG A 44 1.02 -0.10 -4.52
N ARG A 45 1.68 0.05 -5.67
CA ARG A 45 2.83 -0.75 -6.08
C ARG A 45 4.06 0.14 -6.13
N PHE A 46 5.15 -0.30 -5.53
CA PHE A 46 6.40 0.45 -5.44
C PHE A 46 7.51 -0.28 -6.20
N ASP A 47 8.31 0.47 -6.97
CA ASP A 47 9.49 -0.07 -7.63
C ASP A 47 10.49 -0.59 -6.56
N PRO A 48 11.08 -1.79 -6.72
CA PRO A 48 12.00 -2.38 -5.74
C PRO A 48 13.24 -1.52 -5.42
N LYS A 49 13.56 -0.52 -6.25
CA LYS A 49 14.70 0.40 -6.06
C LYS A 49 14.28 1.76 -5.51
N ARG A 50 12.99 1.97 -5.27
CA ARG A 50 12.48 3.26 -4.79
C ARG A 50 13.02 3.56 -3.41
N VAL A 51 13.52 4.78 -3.27
CA VAL A 51 13.84 5.41 -1.98
C VAL A 51 13.03 6.69 -1.87
N ASN A 52 12.28 6.82 -0.78
CA ASN A 52 11.61 8.06 -0.45
C ASN A 52 12.33 8.68 0.75
N PRO A 53 13.02 9.82 0.58
CA PRO A 53 13.70 10.52 1.68
C PRO A 53 12.70 11.00 2.73
N TRP A 54 13.14 11.73 3.75
CA TRP A 54 12.28 12.21 4.83
C TRP A 54 10.96 12.79 4.33
N HIS A 55 9.86 12.14 4.69
CA HIS A 55 8.52 12.51 4.32
C HIS A 55 7.55 12.12 5.43
N ARG A 56 6.43 12.81 5.47
CA ARG A 56 5.30 12.50 6.35
C ARG A 56 4.40 11.48 5.66
N ALA A 57 3.66 10.71 6.44
CA ALA A 57 2.60 9.89 5.88
C ALA A 57 1.59 10.76 5.11
N PRO A 58 1.10 10.32 3.94
CA PRO A 58 0.18 11.10 3.10
C PRO A 58 -1.24 11.22 3.70
N GLY A 59 -1.50 10.55 4.82
CA GLY A 59 -2.77 10.50 5.53
C GLY A 59 -2.71 9.47 6.65
N HIS A 60 -3.77 9.39 7.45
CA HIS A 60 -3.88 8.43 8.54
C HIS A 60 -4.36 7.08 7.98
N TYR A 61 -3.44 6.11 7.89
CA TYR A 61 -3.70 4.83 7.23
C TYR A 61 -3.25 3.64 8.07
N ALA A 62 -4.03 2.55 7.98
CA ALA A 62 -3.51 1.20 8.16
C ALA A 62 -2.95 0.70 6.83
N VAL A 63 -1.68 0.32 6.79
CA VAL A 63 -0.96 -0.14 5.60
C VAL A 63 -0.63 -1.61 5.75
N PHE A 64 -1.21 -2.43 4.87
CA PHE A 64 -1.02 -3.88 4.83
C PHE A 64 -0.02 -4.21 3.73
N THR A 65 1.10 -4.84 4.07
CA THR A 65 2.09 -5.28 3.07
C THR A 65 1.74 -6.68 2.57
N LEU A 66 1.58 -6.82 1.26
CA LEU A 66 1.08 -8.05 0.63
C LEU A 66 2.16 -8.81 -0.17
N SER A 67 3.16 -8.10 -0.68
CA SER A 67 4.35 -8.64 -1.37
C SER A 67 5.49 -7.63 -1.30
N GLY A 68 6.73 -8.05 -1.57
CA GLY A 68 7.92 -7.23 -1.37
C GLY A 68 8.13 -6.79 0.08
N ALA A 69 9.09 -5.89 0.32
CA ALA A 69 9.40 -5.40 1.65
C ALA A 69 9.92 -3.95 1.62
N VAL A 70 9.86 -3.28 2.76
CA VAL A 70 10.35 -1.90 2.95
C VAL A 70 11.04 -1.73 4.29
N ASP A 71 12.17 -1.02 4.28
CA ASP A 71 12.76 -0.46 5.49
C ASP A 71 12.20 0.92 5.76
N ILE A 72 11.75 1.11 6.99
CA ILE A 72 11.29 2.40 7.53
C ILE A 72 12.32 2.87 8.55
N GLU A 73 12.93 4.02 8.30
CA GLU A 73 13.88 4.68 9.21
C GLU A 73 13.22 5.91 9.86
N VAL A 74 13.36 6.02 11.18
CA VAL A 74 12.87 7.16 11.98
C VAL A 74 14.02 8.02 12.49
N GLY A 75 13.71 9.20 13.05
CA GLY A 75 14.68 10.26 13.30
C GLY A 75 15.88 9.94 14.20
N ASP A 76 15.81 8.89 15.03
CA ASP A 76 16.93 8.42 15.85
C ASP A 76 17.83 7.39 15.12
N GLY A 77 17.56 7.12 13.85
CA GLY A 77 18.25 6.14 13.02
C GLY A 77 17.74 4.71 13.19
N THR A 78 16.74 4.46 14.03
CA THR A 78 16.11 3.14 14.15
C THR A 78 15.46 2.76 12.83
N VAL A 79 15.71 1.53 12.39
CA VAL A 79 15.12 0.95 11.18
C VAL A 79 14.26 -0.25 11.53
N ARG A 80 13.05 -0.32 10.97
CA ARG A 80 12.20 -1.51 10.98
C ARG A 80 11.87 -1.94 9.56
N ARG A 81 11.98 -3.23 9.29
CA ARG A 81 11.51 -3.83 8.04
C ARG A 81 10.04 -4.24 8.17
N LEU A 82 9.25 -3.90 7.17
CA LEU A 82 7.91 -4.46 6.94
C LEU A 82 7.97 -5.40 5.73
N ALA A 83 7.34 -6.55 5.85
CA ALA A 83 7.30 -7.62 4.87
C ALA A 83 5.86 -8.15 4.71
N PRO A 84 5.61 -9.12 3.81
CA PRO A 84 4.26 -9.63 3.59
C PRO A 84 3.63 -10.18 4.87
N GLY A 85 2.43 -9.73 5.19
CA GLY A 85 1.72 -10.07 6.44
C GLY A 85 1.83 -9.02 7.55
N ASP A 86 2.77 -8.08 7.43
CA ASP A 86 2.89 -6.99 8.40
C ASP A 86 1.89 -5.87 8.14
N ILE A 87 1.48 -5.21 9.23
CA ILE A 87 0.58 -4.07 9.24
C ILE A 87 1.30 -2.88 9.90
N LEU A 88 1.33 -1.74 9.21
CA LEU A 88 1.78 -0.47 9.75
C LEU A 88 0.59 0.44 9.99
N ILE A 89 0.54 1.07 11.16
CA ILE A 89 -0.33 2.22 11.39
C ILE A 89 0.51 3.48 11.21
N ALA A 90 0.17 4.30 10.22
CA ALA A 90 0.91 5.50 9.83
C ALA A 90 0.20 6.76 10.36
N GLU A 91 0.77 7.36 11.41
CA GLU A 91 0.21 8.51 12.14
C GLU A 91 1.15 9.74 12.15
N ASP A 92 2.32 9.66 11.51
CA ASP A 92 3.31 10.73 11.46
C ASP A 92 2.93 11.82 10.42
N LEU A 93 1.80 12.48 10.64
CA LEU A 93 1.21 13.49 9.73
C LEU A 93 1.88 14.87 9.85
N SER A 94 2.77 15.05 10.83
CA SER A 94 3.49 16.29 11.12
C SER A 94 4.91 16.00 11.57
N GLY A 95 5.75 17.04 11.66
CA GLY A 95 7.16 16.88 12.04
C GLY A 95 8.04 16.34 10.91
N GLN A 96 9.13 15.64 11.27
CA GLN A 96 10.15 15.14 10.35
C GLN A 96 9.64 13.99 9.46
N GLY A 97 8.77 13.14 10.00
CA GLY A 97 8.30 11.92 9.35
C GLY A 97 9.34 10.79 9.35
N HIS A 98 9.41 10.04 8.25
CA HIS A 98 10.27 8.85 8.10
C HIS A 98 10.92 8.76 6.70
N ILE A 99 11.90 7.88 6.55
CA ILE A 99 12.42 7.46 5.23
C ILE A 99 11.84 6.08 4.92
N THR A 100 11.48 5.83 3.66
CA THR A 100 11.20 4.47 3.17
C THR A 100 12.20 4.06 2.11
N ARG A 101 12.66 2.80 2.19
CA ARG A 101 13.52 2.18 1.17
C ARG A 101 12.95 0.82 0.84
N GLU A 102 12.52 0.61 -0.40
CA GLU A 102 12.09 -0.72 -0.83
C GLU A 102 13.29 -1.68 -0.78
N VAL A 103 13.02 -2.95 -0.44
CA VAL A 103 14.06 -3.96 -0.22
C VAL A 103 13.74 -5.24 -0.98
N GLY A 104 14.77 -5.80 -1.60
CA GLY A 104 14.69 -7.05 -2.33
C GLY A 104 14.33 -6.85 -3.80
N PRO A 105 14.19 -7.95 -4.55
CA PRO A 105 13.95 -7.89 -6.00
C PRO A 105 12.47 -7.71 -6.38
N GLU A 106 11.55 -7.96 -5.44
CA GLU A 106 10.11 -7.94 -5.68
C GLU A 106 9.52 -6.56 -5.44
N ALA A 107 8.63 -6.12 -6.33
CA ALA A 107 7.92 -4.85 -6.16
C ALA A 107 7.02 -4.94 -4.92
N ARG A 108 7.06 -3.91 -4.06
CA ARG A 108 6.19 -3.90 -2.88
C ARG A 108 4.77 -3.59 -3.29
N LEU A 109 3.83 -4.44 -2.93
CA LEU A 109 2.39 -4.18 -3.06
C LEU A 109 1.79 -4.00 -1.67
N SER A 110 1.09 -2.89 -1.46
CA SER A 110 0.44 -2.61 -0.18
C SER A 110 -0.97 -2.05 -0.37
N ILE A 111 -1.84 -2.31 0.61
CA ILE A 111 -3.17 -1.71 0.73
C ILE A 111 -3.15 -0.66 1.84
N PHE A 112 -3.66 0.52 1.56
CA PHE A 112 -3.81 1.62 2.50
C PHE A 112 -5.30 1.77 2.79
N VAL A 113 -5.70 1.52 4.03
CA VAL A 113 -7.07 1.67 4.51
C VAL A 113 -7.14 2.96 5.33
N PRO A 114 -7.94 3.97 4.94
CA PRO A 114 -8.11 5.19 5.73
C PRO A 114 -8.65 4.87 7.12
N LEU A 115 -8.15 5.56 8.14
CA LEU A 115 -8.58 5.38 9.54
C LEU A 115 -9.45 6.52 10.08
N GLY A 116 -9.75 7.55 9.28
CA GLY A 116 -10.61 8.68 9.64
C GLY A 116 -10.28 9.94 8.87
#